data_AF-A0A5J4PU79-F1
#
_entry.id   AF-A0A5J4PU79-F1
#
_cell.length_a   1.000
_cell.length_b   1.000
_cell.length_c   1.000
_cell.angle_alpha   90.00
_cell.angle_beta   90.00
_cell.angle_gamma   90.00
#
_symmetry.space_group_name_H-M   'P 1'
#
loop_
_entity.id
_entity.type
_entity.pdbx_description
1 polymer ?
#
loop_
_entity_poly.entity_id
_entity_poly.type
_entity_poly.pdbx_seq_one_letter_code
_entity_poly.pdbx_strand_id
1 'polypeptide(L)'
;MGYVVLHLKKASGNDAGTSAHIERTIHPKNADESRTHLNRELIGFPQSVKNRTEAIQHRIENAGITRKIGKNQVRAIGVMLSGSPENMKRIEDAGHLNDWCADSVDWLQKTFGAENHVSAVLHRDETTPHIHATVVPIVTGKRRKAREEKPTEGKKKYRKKNPNTARLCADDVMARDKLKAYQDSYAQRMQVYGLQWGI
;
A
#
# COMPACT_ATOMS: atom_id res chain seq x y z
N MET A 1 8.81 15.78 19.41
CA MET A 1 7.50 15.60 18.72
C MET A 1 7.65 14.44 17.76
N GLY A 2 6.69 13.51 17.71
CA GLY A 2 6.75 12.35 16.83
C GLY A 2 5.97 12.57 15.54
N TYR A 3 6.51 12.15 14.40
CA TYR A 3 5.87 12.27 13.10
C TYR A 3 5.47 10.91 12.55
N VAL A 4 4.35 10.86 11.84
CA VAL A 4 4.00 9.68 11.03
C VAL A 4 4.92 9.59 9.81
N VAL A 5 5.28 8.37 9.45
CA VAL A 5 5.92 8.05 8.17
C VAL A 5 4.94 7.21 7.36
N LEU A 6 4.43 7.78 6.28
CA LEU A 6 3.61 7.10 5.28
C LEU A 6 4.25 7.32 3.92
N HIS A 7 4.81 6.25 3.35
CA HIS A 7 5.46 6.31 2.04
C HIS A 7 4.86 5.30 1.07
N LEU A 8 4.45 5.77 -0.11
CA LEU A 8 3.88 4.93 -1.16
C LEU A 8 4.85 4.86 -2.35
N LYS A 9 5.16 3.64 -2.80
CA LYS A 9 6.05 3.38 -3.94
C LYS A 9 5.37 2.48 -4.95
N LYS A 10 5.37 2.88 -6.23
CA LYS A 10 4.91 2.02 -7.33
C LYS A 10 5.88 0.85 -7.48
N ALA A 11 5.37 -0.37 -7.46
CA ALA A 11 6.14 -1.54 -7.88
C ALA A 11 6.18 -1.58 -9.42
N SER A 12 7.30 -1.15 -9.99
CA SER A 12 7.55 -1.15 -11.43
C SER A 12 8.54 -2.26 -11.79
N GLY A 13 8.21 -3.09 -12.78
CA GLY A 13 9.11 -4.15 -13.24
C GLY A 13 9.09 -5.37 -12.32
N ASN A 14 10.27 -5.97 -12.11
CA ASN A 14 10.42 -7.14 -11.24
C ASN A 14 10.45 -6.71 -9.76
N ASP A 15 9.42 -7.08 -9.01
CA ASP A 15 9.29 -6.76 -7.58
C ASP A 15 9.77 -7.90 -6.66
N ALA A 16 10.40 -8.95 -7.22
CA ALA A 16 10.88 -10.11 -6.47
C ALA A 16 11.91 -9.73 -5.40
N GLY A 17 12.79 -8.76 -5.66
CA GLY A 17 13.75 -8.27 -4.66
C GLY A 17 13.06 -7.62 -3.45
N THR A 18 11.99 -6.86 -3.69
CA THR A 18 11.18 -6.27 -2.61
C THR A 18 10.46 -7.37 -1.83
N SER A 19 9.84 -8.34 -2.50
CA SER A 19 9.21 -9.48 -1.83
C SER A 19 10.23 -10.26 -0.99
N ALA A 20 11.43 -10.51 -1.53
CA ALA A 20 12.48 -11.25 -0.84
C ALA A 20 12.99 -10.54 0.42
N HIS A 21 13.06 -9.21 0.38
CA HIS A 21 13.36 -8.41 1.56
C HIS A 21 12.21 -8.45 2.58
N ILE A 22 10.96 -8.27 2.15
CA ILE A 22 9.79 -8.28 3.04
C ILE A 22 9.61 -9.63 3.74
N GLU A 23 9.74 -10.71 2.99
CA GLU A 23 9.56 -12.09 3.45
C GLU A 23 10.85 -12.69 4.04
N ARG A 24 11.92 -11.89 4.15
CA ARG A 24 13.24 -12.29 4.69
C ARG A 24 13.85 -13.54 4.04
N THR A 25 13.56 -13.77 2.76
CA THR A 25 14.27 -14.79 1.96
C THR A 25 15.67 -14.32 1.57
N ILE A 26 15.93 -13.00 1.62
CA ILE A 26 17.25 -12.39 1.59
C ILE A 26 17.42 -11.54 2.84
N HIS A 27 18.51 -11.77 3.58
CA HIS A 27 18.80 -11.05 4.81
C HIS A 27 19.56 -9.75 4.50
N PRO A 28 19.00 -8.58 4.84
CA PRO A 28 19.67 -7.31 4.62
C PRO A 28 20.69 -7.06 5.74
N LYS A 29 21.76 -6.32 5.44
CA LYS A 29 22.87 -6.06 6.40
C LYS A 29 22.44 -5.30 7.66
N ASN A 30 21.34 -4.56 7.60
CA ASN A 30 20.82 -3.75 8.69
C ASN A 30 19.73 -4.46 9.52
N ALA A 31 19.38 -5.71 9.20
CA ALA A 31 18.49 -6.51 10.01
C ALA A 31 19.30 -7.38 11.00
N ASP A 32 18.81 -7.42 12.23
CA ASP A 32 19.32 -8.28 13.29
C ASP A 32 18.62 -9.64 13.22
N GLU A 33 19.35 -10.67 12.77
CA GLU A 33 18.84 -12.03 12.60
C GLU A 33 18.25 -12.61 13.89
N SER A 34 18.77 -12.21 15.05
CA SER A 34 18.27 -12.68 16.35
C SER A 34 16.84 -12.19 16.62
N ARG A 35 16.41 -11.11 15.96
CA ARG A 35 15.10 -10.46 16.11
C ARG A 35 14.13 -10.79 14.98
N THR A 36 14.54 -11.49 13.91
CA THR A 36 13.66 -11.81 12.77
C THR A 36 12.39 -12.56 13.18
N HIS A 37 12.47 -13.40 14.22
CA HIS A 37 11.31 -14.12 14.77
C HIS A 37 10.24 -13.19 15.38
N LEU A 38 10.56 -11.91 15.60
CA LEU A 38 9.63 -10.88 16.07
C LEU A 38 8.84 -10.24 14.93
N ASN A 39 9.25 -10.44 13.68
CA ASN A 39 8.50 -10.02 12.50
C ASN A 39 7.20 -10.79 12.40
N ARG A 40 6.14 -10.13 11.92
CA ARG A 40 4.80 -10.70 11.91
C ARG A 40 4.04 -10.36 10.66
N GLU A 41 3.40 -11.36 10.08
CA GLU A 41 2.35 -11.14 9.10
C GLU A 41 1.09 -10.62 9.81
N LEU A 42 0.58 -9.49 9.34
CA LEU A 42 -0.56 -8.79 9.95
C LEU A 42 -1.89 -9.12 9.26
N ILE A 43 -1.84 -9.63 8.04
CA ILE A 43 -3.02 -10.14 7.31
C ILE A 43 -2.70 -11.50 6.71
N GLY A 44 -3.68 -12.40 6.73
CA GLY A 44 -3.56 -13.72 6.11
C GLY A 44 -3.77 -13.69 4.61
N PHE A 45 -3.09 -14.58 3.90
CA PHE A 45 -3.36 -14.80 2.48
C PHE A 45 -4.61 -15.66 2.26
N PRO A 46 -5.28 -15.52 1.09
CA PRO A 46 -6.31 -16.47 0.67
C PRO A 46 -5.79 -17.91 0.61
N GLN A 47 -6.69 -18.88 0.74
CA GLN A 47 -6.35 -20.30 0.59
C GLN A 47 -5.65 -20.52 -0.76
N SER A 48 -4.54 -21.28 -0.77
CA SER A 48 -3.63 -21.55 -1.91
C SER A 48 -2.62 -20.47 -2.30
N VAL A 49 -2.69 -19.28 -1.70
CA VAL A 49 -1.69 -18.21 -1.91
C VAL A 49 -0.59 -18.34 -0.85
N LYS A 50 0.67 -18.42 -1.29
CA LYS A 50 1.81 -18.71 -0.41
C LYS A 50 2.70 -17.52 -0.08
N ASN A 51 2.65 -16.47 -0.90
CA ASN A 51 3.54 -15.33 -0.79
C ASN A 51 2.88 -14.07 -1.37
N ARG A 52 3.51 -12.93 -1.13
CA ARG A 52 3.06 -11.62 -1.58
C ARG A 52 2.91 -11.54 -3.10
N THR A 53 3.79 -12.18 -3.86
CA THR A 53 3.75 -12.16 -5.34
C THR A 53 2.50 -12.87 -5.87
N GLU A 54 2.20 -14.05 -5.32
CA GLU A 54 0.97 -14.79 -5.60
C GLU A 54 -0.26 -14.02 -5.14
N ALA A 55 -0.21 -13.32 -4.00
CA ALA A 55 -1.33 -12.52 -3.50
C ALA A 55 -1.70 -11.37 -4.45
N ILE A 56 -0.69 -10.68 -5.01
CA ILE A 56 -0.89 -9.65 -6.04
C ILE A 56 -1.54 -10.26 -7.28
N GLN A 57 -1.02 -11.40 -7.76
CA GLN A 57 -1.52 -12.04 -8.97
C GLN A 57 -2.95 -12.56 -8.78
N HIS A 58 -3.23 -13.23 -7.68
CA HIS A 58 -4.56 -13.71 -7.29
C HIS A 58 -5.57 -12.57 -7.26
N ARG A 59 -5.23 -11.43 -6.65
CA ARG A 59 -6.12 -10.27 -6.61
C ARG A 59 -6.41 -9.73 -8.00
N ILE A 60 -5.41 -9.66 -8.87
CA ILE A 60 -5.57 -9.19 -10.26
C ILE A 60 -6.49 -10.11 -11.07
N GLU A 61 -6.31 -11.43 -10.95
CA GLU A 61 -7.10 -12.43 -11.68
C GLU A 61 -8.57 -12.44 -11.25
N ASN A 62 -8.81 -12.23 -9.96
CA ASN A 62 -10.16 -12.20 -9.37
C ASN A 62 -10.82 -10.81 -9.37
N ALA A 63 -10.18 -9.80 -9.98
CA ALA A 63 -10.71 -8.43 -10.00
C ALA A 63 -11.76 -8.16 -11.09
N GLY A 64 -12.08 -9.15 -11.94
CA GLY A 64 -12.97 -8.94 -13.08
C GLY A 64 -12.39 -8.00 -14.14
N ILE A 65 -11.05 -7.90 -14.23
CA ILE A 65 -10.38 -7.12 -15.27
C ILE A 65 -10.50 -7.86 -16.60
N THR A 66 -11.37 -7.35 -17.48
CA THR A 66 -11.62 -7.97 -18.80
C THR A 66 -10.61 -7.60 -19.86
N ARG A 67 -9.74 -6.61 -19.60
CA ARG A 67 -8.77 -6.11 -20.57
C ARG A 67 -7.38 -6.62 -20.27
N LYS A 68 -6.61 -6.86 -21.33
CA LYS A 68 -5.18 -7.19 -21.23
C LYS A 68 -4.44 -6.13 -20.40
N ILE A 69 -3.73 -6.61 -19.38
CA ILE A 69 -2.84 -5.80 -18.55
C ILE A 69 -1.55 -5.54 -19.33
N GLY A 70 -1.16 -4.28 -19.43
CA GLY A 70 0.05 -3.89 -20.17
C GLY A 70 1.32 -4.33 -19.43
N LYS A 71 2.39 -4.62 -20.18
CA LYS A 71 3.70 -5.01 -19.61
C LYS A 71 4.26 -4.00 -18.60
N ASN A 72 3.97 -2.71 -18.80
CA ASN A 72 4.46 -1.61 -17.96
C ASN A 72 3.39 -1.10 -16.97
N GLN A 73 2.25 -1.79 -16.84
CA GLN A 73 1.24 -1.38 -15.87
C GLN A 73 1.69 -1.76 -14.46
N VAL A 74 1.59 -0.80 -13.55
CA VAL A 74 1.87 -0.98 -12.12
C VAL A 74 0.84 -1.94 -11.54
N ARG A 75 1.32 -3.08 -11.06
CA ARG A 75 0.50 -4.17 -10.47
C ARG A 75 0.31 -4.02 -8.97
N ALA A 76 1.26 -3.39 -8.30
CA ALA A 76 1.22 -3.19 -6.85
C ALA A 76 1.80 -1.83 -6.47
N ILE A 77 1.35 -1.32 -5.34
CA ILE A 77 1.90 -0.17 -4.63
C ILE A 77 2.37 -0.70 -3.29
N GLY A 78 3.67 -0.57 -3.02
CA GLY A 78 4.22 -0.80 -1.69
C GLY A 78 3.91 0.42 -0.81
N VAL A 79 3.42 0.17 0.40
CA VAL A 79 3.17 1.18 1.42
C VAL A 79 4.08 0.86 2.60
N MET A 80 4.91 1.81 3.01
CA MET A 80 5.72 1.72 4.23
C MET A 80 5.11 2.64 5.27
N LEU A 81 4.80 2.07 6.44
CA LEU A 81 4.23 2.78 7.59
C LEU A 81 5.19 2.69 8.76
N SER A 82 5.51 3.83 9.37
CA SER A 82 6.31 3.91 10.59
C SER A 82 6.04 5.24 11.30
N GLY A 83 6.91 5.60 12.24
CA GLY A 83 6.94 6.91 12.88
C GLY A 83 8.37 7.29 13.25
N SER A 84 8.55 8.44 13.90
CA SER A 84 9.86 8.82 14.44
C SER A 84 10.45 7.71 15.32
N PRO A 85 11.75 7.39 15.20
CA PRO A 85 12.36 6.25 15.89
C PRO A 85 12.10 6.21 17.40
N GLU A 86 12.26 7.35 18.08
CA GLU A 86 12.02 7.47 19.52
C GLU A 86 10.56 7.20 19.90
N ASN A 87 9.61 7.63 19.08
CA ASN A 87 8.19 7.40 19.30
C ASN A 87 7.79 5.95 19.04
N MET A 88 8.31 5.34 17.98
CA MET A 88 8.05 3.92 17.70
C MET A 88 8.59 3.04 18.82
N LYS A 89 9.79 3.34 19.33
CA LYS A 89 10.35 2.68 20.50
C LYS A 89 9.45 2.86 21.73
N ARG A 90 8.97 4.08 22.00
CA ARG A 90 8.04 4.34 23.11
C ARG A 90 6.72 3.58 22.96
N ILE A 91 6.15 3.49 21.75
CA ILE A 91 4.93 2.73 21.47
C ILE A 91 5.16 1.25 21.74
N GLU A 92 6.32 0.72 21.34
CA GLU A 92 6.72 -0.67 21.60
C GLU A 92 6.93 -0.95 23.09
N ASP A 93 7.72 -0.12 23.78
CA ASP A 93 8.01 -0.26 25.22
C ASP A 93 6.75 -0.12 26.09
N ALA A 94 5.77 0.68 25.65
CA ALA A 94 4.47 0.83 26.31
C ALA A 94 3.46 -0.30 25.99
N GLY A 95 3.83 -1.27 25.14
CA GLY A 95 2.97 -2.39 24.75
C GLY A 95 1.90 -2.07 23.70
N HIS A 96 1.92 -0.86 23.13
CA HIS A 96 0.92 -0.39 22.15
C HIS A 96 1.25 -0.74 20.70
N LEU A 97 2.34 -1.47 20.43
CA LEU A 97 2.73 -1.83 19.06
C LEU A 97 1.67 -2.67 18.35
N ASN A 98 0.96 -3.53 19.07
CA ASN A 98 -0.13 -4.35 18.51
C ASN A 98 -1.31 -3.49 18.09
N ASP A 99 -1.70 -2.53 18.92
CA ASP A 99 -2.79 -1.59 18.65
C ASP A 99 -2.43 -0.73 17.43
N TRP A 100 -1.18 -0.22 17.39
CA TRP A 100 -0.68 0.54 16.25
C TRP A 100 -0.75 -0.29 14.96
N CYS A 101 -0.32 -1.56 14.99
CA CYS A 101 -0.43 -2.45 13.83
C CYS A 101 -1.88 -2.64 13.37
N ALA A 102 -2.81 -2.89 14.31
CA ALA A 102 -4.22 -3.09 14.01
C ALA A 102 -4.84 -1.84 13.37
N ASP A 103 -4.54 -0.67 13.93
CA ASP A 103 -5.02 0.63 13.44
C ASP A 103 -4.46 0.99 12.07
N SER A 104 -3.19 0.65 11.82
CA SER A 104 -2.56 0.82 10.50
C SER A 104 -3.20 -0.09 9.45
N VAL A 105 -3.48 -1.36 9.78
CA VAL A 105 -4.16 -2.30 8.87
C VAL A 105 -5.60 -1.85 8.59
N ASP A 106 -6.34 -1.46 9.62
CA ASP A 106 -7.70 -0.93 9.49
C ASP A 106 -7.72 0.31 8.58
N TRP A 107 -6.80 1.25 8.78
CA TRP A 107 -6.67 2.43 7.91
C TRP A 107 -6.36 2.05 6.45
N LEU A 108 -5.45 1.11 6.22
CA LEU A 108 -5.12 0.63 4.87
C LEU A 108 -6.34 0.02 4.17
N GLN A 109 -7.10 -0.81 4.88
CA GLN A 109 -8.29 -1.46 4.34
C GLN A 109 -9.41 -0.47 4.05
N LYS A 110 -9.64 0.52 4.94
CA LYS A 110 -10.62 1.59 4.71
C LYS A 110 -10.24 2.50 3.56
N THR A 111 -8.93 2.77 3.39
CA THR A 111 -8.43 3.72 2.38
C THR A 111 -8.36 3.11 0.99
N PHE A 112 -7.84 1.88 0.87
CA PHE A 112 -7.57 1.24 -0.41
C PHE A 112 -8.57 0.14 -0.77
N GLY A 113 -9.41 -0.27 0.18
CA GLY A 113 -10.32 -1.41 0.07
C GLY A 113 -9.67 -2.69 0.60
N ALA A 114 -10.40 -3.45 1.42
CA ALA A 114 -9.91 -4.68 2.03
C ALA A 114 -9.40 -5.69 1.00
N GLU A 115 -10.09 -5.84 -0.14
CA GLU A 115 -9.64 -6.74 -1.22
C GLU A 115 -8.34 -6.27 -1.90
N ASN A 116 -8.07 -4.97 -1.92
CA ASN A 116 -6.87 -4.44 -2.57
C ASN A 116 -5.65 -4.50 -1.66
N HIS A 117 -5.84 -4.59 -0.35
CA HIS A 117 -4.78 -4.76 0.63
C HIS A 117 -4.43 -6.25 0.77
N VAL A 118 -3.36 -6.68 0.09
CA VAL A 118 -3.07 -8.11 -0.12
C VAL A 118 -1.93 -8.68 0.72
N SER A 119 -1.12 -7.82 1.34
CA SER A 119 -0.04 -8.24 2.26
C SER A 119 0.27 -7.09 3.21
N ALA A 120 0.52 -7.40 4.48
CA ALA A 120 1.10 -6.49 5.47
C ALA A 120 2.03 -7.28 6.39
N VAL A 121 3.28 -6.85 6.50
CA VAL A 121 4.31 -7.49 7.33
C VAL A 121 4.95 -6.43 8.21
N LEU A 122 4.93 -6.67 9.52
CA LEU A 122 5.66 -5.90 10.51
C LEU A 122 7.11 -6.37 10.57
N HIS A 123 8.05 -5.45 10.40
CA HIS A 123 9.47 -5.67 10.67
C HIS A 123 9.86 -5.03 11.99
N ARG A 124 10.48 -5.83 12.87
CA ARG A 124 11.01 -5.46 14.19
C ARG A 124 12.48 -5.80 14.36
N ASP A 125 13.09 -6.38 13.33
CA ASP A 125 14.49 -6.76 13.27
C ASP A 125 15.40 -5.64 12.75
N GLU A 126 14.84 -4.51 12.32
CA GLU A 126 15.60 -3.33 11.89
C GLU A 126 15.62 -2.22 12.97
N THR A 127 16.18 -1.06 12.63
CA THR A 127 16.37 0.06 13.57
C THR A 127 15.07 0.62 14.14
N THR A 128 13.98 0.61 13.37
CA THR A 128 12.70 1.19 13.79
C THR A 128 11.57 0.29 13.32
N PRO A 129 10.62 -0.11 14.20
CA PRO A 129 9.47 -0.89 13.78
C PRO A 129 8.71 -0.22 12.63
N HIS A 130 8.43 -0.99 11.59
CA HIS A 130 7.70 -0.48 10.43
C HIS A 130 6.91 -1.60 9.74
N ILE A 131 5.86 -1.21 9.02
CA ILE A 131 5.01 -2.14 8.27
C ILE A 131 5.28 -1.97 6.79
N HIS A 132 5.56 -3.07 6.12
CA HIS A 132 5.48 -3.19 4.68
C HIS A 132 4.12 -3.73 4.28
N ALA A 133 3.28 -2.86 3.71
CA ALA A 133 1.98 -3.21 3.15
C ALA A 133 2.00 -3.18 1.62
N THR A 134 1.09 -3.94 1.01
CA THR A 134 0.98 -4.07 -0.44
C THR A 134 -0.45 -3.87 -0.88
N VAL A 135 -0.62 -2.92 -1.79
CA VAL A 135 -1.92 -2.55 -2.35
C VAL A 135 -1.95 -2.80 -3.85
N VAL A 136 -2.93 -3.56 -4.32
CA VAL A 136 -3.20 -3.70 -5.76
C VAL A 136 -4.12 -2.56 -6.21
N PRO A 137 -3.69 -1.69 -7.15
CA PRO A 137 -4.41 -0.46 -7.46
C PRO A 137 -5.60 -0.69 -8.42
N ILE A 138 -6.55 -1.53 -8.01
CA ILE A 138 -7.78 -1.77 -8.75
C ILE A 138 -8.77 -0.67 -8.42
N VAL A 139 -9.22 0.02 -9.48
CA VAL A 139 -10.21 1.09 -9.38
C VAL A 139 -11.38 0.81 -10.32
N THR A 140 -12.57 1.22 -9.92
CA THR A 140 -13.74 1.39 -10.76
C THR A 140 -14.00 2.88 -10.93
N GLY A 141 -14.65 3.28 -12.02
CA GLY A 141 -15.01 4.67 -12.28
C GLY A 141 -14.45 5.25 -13.58
N LYS A 142 -14.88 6.48 -13.87
CA LYS A 142 -14.43 7.24 -15.04
C LYS A 142 -12.93 7.49 -14.94
N ARG A 143 -12.23 7.30 -16.06
CA ARG A 143 -10.80 7.65 -16.15
C ARG A 143 -10.62 9.14 -15.95
N ARG A 144 -9.65 9.51 -15.11
CA ARG A 144 -9.18 10.90 -15.02
C ARG A 144 -8.70 11.34 -16.41
N LYS A 145 -9.20 12.46 -16.90
CA LYS A 145 -8.68 13.09 -18.13
C LYS A 145 -7.58 14.07 -17.74
N ALA A 146 -6.49 14.09 -18.50
CA ALA A 146 -5.38 15.01 -18.28
C ALA A 146 -5.77 16.49 -18.54
N ARG A 147 -6.82 16.73 -19.32
CA ARG A 147 -7.50 18.02 -19.53
C ARG A 147 -8.97 17.76 -19.81
N GLU A 148 -9.86 18.62 -19.33
CA GLU A 148 -11.20 18.71 -19.89
C GLU A 148 -11.07 19.13 -21.36
N GLU A 149 -11.35 18.20 -22.27
CA GLU A 149 -11.48 18.53 -23.68
C GLU A 149 -12.66 19.49 -23.81
N LYS A 150 -12.38 20.79 -23.98
CA LYS A 150 -13.39 21.75 -24.46
C LYS A 150 -14.04 21.13 -25.70
N PRO A 151 -15.38 21.06 -25.78
CA PRO A 151 -16.04 20.45 -26.92
C PRO A 151 -15.64 21.25 -28.16
N THR A 152 -14.75 20.67 -28.96
CA THR A 152 -14.41 21.21 -30.28
C THR A 152 -15.43 20.64 -31.24
N GLU A 153 -16.26 21.49 -31.84
CA GLU A 153 -17.20 21.08 -32.87
C GLU A 153 -16.46 20.32 -33.99
N GLY A 154 -17.04 19.20 -34.45
CA GLY A 154 -16.51 18.41 -35.57
C GLY A 154 -15.57 17.24 -35.23
N LYS A 155 -15.15 17.01 -33.98
CA LYS A 155 -14.33 15.83 -33.64
C LYS A 155 -15.17 14.56 -33.42
N LYS A 156 -14.76 13.45 -34.07
CA LYS A 156 -15.36 12.11 -33.87
C LYS A 156 -15.37 11.75 -32.38
N LYS A 157 -16.56 11.59 -31.78
CA LYS A 157 -16.72 11.10 -30.40
C LYS A 157 -16.46 9.59 -30.38
N TYR A 158 -15.26 9.18 -29.96
CA TYR A 158 -14.96 7.78 -29.69
C TYR A 158 -15.88 7.22 -28.58
N ARG A 159 -16.32 5.97 -28.74
CA ARG A 159 -17.15 5.26 -27.74
C ARG A 159 -16.47 5.30 -26.37
N LYS A 160 -17.10 5.97 -25.41
CA LYS A 160 -16.62 6.04 -24.03
C LYS A 160 -16.70 4.65 -23.39
N LYS A 161 -15.68 4.33 -22.59
CA LYS A 161 -15.58 3.04 -21.89
C LYS A 161 -16.62 2.98 -20.78
N ASN A 162 -17.15 1.80 -20.49
CA ASN A 162 -18.04 1.60 -19.35
C ASN A 162 -17.30 2.01 -18.07
N PRO A 163 -17.81 3.01 -17.31
CA PRO A 163 -17.14 3.48 -16.10
C PRO A 163 -17.10 2.43 -15.00
N ASN A 164 -17.95 1.40 -15.05
CA ASN A 164 -18.06 0.40 -13.97
C ASN A 164 -17.08 -0.77 -14.14
N THR A 165 -16.24 -0.80 -15.18
CA THR A 165 -15.28 -1.89 -15.37
C THR A 165 -14.04 -1.68 -14.51
N ALA A 166 -13.66 -2.70 -13.75
CA ALA A 166 -12.43 -2.73 -12.96
C ALA A 166 -11.18 -2.57 -13.86
N ARG A 167 -10.19 -1.84 -13.35
CA ARG A 167 -8.91 -1.63 -14.04
C ARG A 167 -7.78 -1.39 -13.03
N LEU A 168 -6.56 -1.77 -13.41
CA LEU A 168 -5.36 -1.32 -12.71
C LEU A 168 -5.07 0.15 -13.05
N CYS A 169 -4.93 0.98 -12.02
CA CYS A 169 -4.53 2.37 -12.17
C CYS A 169 -3.87 2.95 -10.93
N ALA A 170 -2.55 2.81 -10.86
CA ALA A 170 -1.77 3.46 -9.80
C ALA A 170 -1.89 5.00 -9.82
N ASP A 171 -2.09 5.63 -10.98
CA ASP A 171 -2.22 7.10 -11.07
C ASP A 171 -3.52 7.62 -10.45
N ASP A 172 -4.60 6.85 -10.50
CA ASP A 172 -5.85 7.19 -9.81
C ASP A 172 -5.72 7.02 -8.29
N VAL A 173 -4.94 6.03 -7.83
CA VAL A 173 -4.70 5.77 -6.40
C VAL A 173 -3.70 6.79 -5.83
N MET A 174 -2.65 7.11 -6.58
CA MET A 174 -1.55 8.04 -6.21
C MET A 174 -1.75 9.44 -6.78
N ALA A 175 -3.00 9.80 -7.03
CA ALA A 175 -3.42 11.14 -7.36
C ALA A 175 -2.97 12.15 -6.28
N ARG A 176 -2.43 13.32 -6.67
CA ARG A 176 -1.85 14.31 -5.72
C ARG A 176 -2.82 14.70 -4.59
N ASP A 177 -4.08 14.95 -4.92
CA ASP A 177 -5.15 15.24 -3.98
C ASP A 177 -5.39 14.10 -2.99
N LYS A 178 -5.34 12.86 -3.46
CA LYS A 178 -5.46 11.69 -2.59
C LYS A 178 -4.24 11.47 -1.71
N LEU A 179 -3.02 11.65 -2.24
CA LEU A 179 -1.79 11.52 -1.47
C LEU A 179 -1.79 12.48 -0.27
N LYS A 180 -2.25 13.72 -0.46
CA LYS A 180 -2.42 14.66 0.66
C LYS A 180 -3.46 14.15 1.66
N ALA A 181 -4.63 13.74 1.19
CA ALA A 181 -5.68 13.19 2.06
C ALA A 181 -5.23 11.93 2.83
N TYR A 182 -4.37 11.10 2.25
CA TYR A 182 -3.80 9.94 2.92
C TYR A 182 -2.87 10.35 4.07
N GLN A 183 -2.00 11.35 3.85
CA GLN A 183 -1.15 11.87 4.92
C GLN A 183 -1.99 12.45 6.05
N ASP A 184 -2.99 13.29 5.72
CA ASP A 184 -3.86 13.94 6.71
C ASP A 184 -4.65 12.90 7.53
N SER A 185 -5.31 11.96 6.86
CA SER A 185 -6.14 10.94 7.53
C SER A 185 -5.32 9.92 8.31
N TYR A 186 -4.15 9.53 7.82
CA TYR A 186 -3.26 8.62 8.55
C TYR A 186 -2.70 9.30 9.79
N ALA A 187 -2.23 10.55 9.68
CA ALA A 187 -1.78 11.34 10.82
C ALA A 187 -2.89 11.47 11.87
N GLN A 188 -4.12 11.79 11.46
CA GLN A 188 -5.27 11.86 12.36
C GLN A 188 -5.50 10.54 13.10
N ARG A 189 -5.42 9.40 12.39
CA ARG A 189 -5.59 8.07 13.01
C ARG A 189 -4.51 7.76 14.03
N MET A 190 -3.28 8.23 13.78
CA MET A 190 -2.10 7.95 14.61
C MET A 190 -1.90 8.92 15.78
N GLN A 191 -2.77 9.93 15.94
CA GLN A 191 -2.70 10.89 17.05
C GLN A 191 -2.76 10.21 18.42
N VAL A 192 -3.51 9.10 18.54
CA VAL A 192 -3.61 8.31 19.77
C VAL A 192 -2.27 7.74 20.23
N TYR A 193 -1.30 7.61 19.31
CA TYR A 193 0.07 7.16 19.58
C TYR A 193 1.06 8.33 19.75
N GLY A 194 0.58 9.57 19.80
CA GLY A 194 1.41 10.76 19.88
C GLY A 194 2.19 11.06 18.61
N LEU A 195 1.74 10.54 17.47
CA LEU A 195 2.30 10.83 16.15
C LEU A 195 1.43 11.86 15.43
N GLN A 196 2.06 12.83 14.78
CA GLN A 196 1.38 13.88 14.01
C GLN A 196 1.90 13.97 12.58
N TRP A 197 1.27 14.80 11.77
CA TRP A 197 1.69 15.02 10.39
C TRP A 197 3.05 15.72 10.34
N GLY A 198 3.96 15.23 9.48
CA GLY A 198 5.22 15.91 9.18
C GLY A 198 5.00 17.14 8.30
N ILE A 199 5.77 18.20 8.56
CA ILE A 199 5.79 19.45 7.78
C ILE A 199 6.58 19.24 6.49
#